data_AF-A0A3C0E9N7-F1
#
_entry.id   AF-A0A3C0E9N7-F1
#
_cell.length_a   1.000
_cell.length_b   1.000
_cell.length_c   1.000
_cell.angle_alpha   90.00
_cell.angle_beta   90.00
_cell.angle_gamma   90.00
#
_symmetry.space_group_name_H-M   'P 1'
#
loop_
_entity.id
_entity.type
_entity.pdbx_description
1 polymer ?
#
loop_
_entity_poly.entity_id
_entity_poly.type
_entity_poly.pdbx_seq_one_letter_code
_entity_poly.pdbx_strand_id
1 'polypeptide(L)'
;MRILTNPLVVHGILRTSNNGTGEGCEAGGLLVQGAITDASDGFVETRGNNGPGLVAHDDISISLLGFESSDNKGPGIQTLFGSITVNLPNGGSSSLTVGGNEGPGIFTSTDTLFDPGDIENDSEEIPLQSIIVKAPIEISGNGGRVIFAEKNGDV
;
A
#
# COMPACT_ATOMS: atom_id res chain seq x y z
N MET A 1 15.19 10.53 2.70
CA MET A 1 16.16 9.43 2.94
C MET A 1 15.89 8.37 1.89
N ARG A 2 16.80 8.14 0.94
CA ARG A 2 16.61 7.15 -0.15
C ARG A 2 17.15 5.80 0.33
N ILE A 3 16.29 4.79 0.41
CA ILE A 3 16.70 3.41 0.64
C ILE A 3 16.74 2.73 -0.73
N LEU A 4 17.96 2.49 -1.22
CA LEU A 4 18.26 1.70 -2.42
C LEU A 4 17.67 0.29 -2.26
N THR A 5 16.70 -0.08 -3.13
CA THR A 5 16.32 -1.42 -3.67
C THR A 5 16.38 -2.69 -2.81
N ASN A 6 16.76 -2.58 -1.54
CA ASN A 6 16.88 -3.67 -0.60
C ASN A 6 15.53 -3.86 0.08
N PRO A 7 15.07 -5.11 0.23
CA PRO A 7 13.80 -5.35 0.87
C PRO A 7 13.82 -4.81 2.31
N LEU A 8 12.71 -4.19 2.72
CA LEU A 8 12.49 -3.88 4.13
C LEU A 8 12.22 -5.20 4.85
N VAL A 9 13.19 -5.64 5.65
CA VAL A 9 13.05 -6.83 6.49
C VAL A 9 12.58 -6.39 7.87
N VAL A 10 11.39 -6.85 8.29
CA VAL A 10 10.79 -6.51 9.59
C VAL A 10 10.92 -7.71 10.53
N HIS A 11 11.54 -7.47 11.69
CA HIS A 11 11.55 -8.38 12.82
C HIS A 11 10.70 -7.79 13.95
N GLY A 12 9.78 -8.57 14.51
CA GLY A 12 8.84 -8.08 15.52
C GLY A 12 7.86 -7.03 14.95
N ILE A 13 7.63 -5.92 15.68
CA ILE A 13 6.60 -4.93 15.32
C ILE A 13 7.23 -3.61 14.84
N LEU A 14 6.90 -3.20 13.61
CA LEU A 14 7.16 -1.85 13.10
C LEU A 14 5.85 -1.04 13.11
N ARG A 15 5.85 0.10 13.80
CA ARG A 15 4.69 1.02 13.83
C ARG A 15 5.05 2.39 13.30
N THR A 16 4.21 2.93 12.43
CA THR A 16 4.25 4.33 12.01
C THR A 16 2.92 4.98 12.35
N SER A 17 2.92 6.14 13.00
CA SER A 17 1.68 6.84 13.30
C SER A 17 1.81 8.35 13.37
N ASN A 18 0.72 9.04 13.01
CA ASN A 18 0.59 10.49 13.06
C ASN A 18 1.74 11.23 12.34
N ASN A 19 2.25 10.67 11.24
CA ASN A 19 3.30 11.29 10.44
C ASN A 19 2.73 12.31 9.44
N GLY A 20 3.61 13.21 8.99
CA GLY A 20 3.31 14.25 8.01
C GLY A 20 2.81 15.56 8.63
N THR A 21 3.34 16.70 8.19
CA THR A 21 2.82 18.04 8.53
C THR A 21 2.09 18.70 7.35
N GLY A 22 2.05 18.03 6.20
CA GLY A 22 1.33 18.43 4.98
C GLY A 22 0.43 17.30 4.48
N GLU A 23 -0.09 17.43 3.26
CA GLU A 23 -1.00 16.44 2.63
C GLU A 23 -0.28 15.65 1.51
N GLY A 24 -0.86 14.52 1.10
CA GLY A 24 -0.39 13.73 -0.06
C GLY A 24 0.66 12.65 0.27
N CYS A 25 1.28 12.09 -0.78
CA CYS A 25 2.17 10.92 -0.67
C CYS A 25 3.39 11.13 0.26
N GLU A 26 3.90 12.36 0.33
CA GLU A 26 5.07 12.71 1.16
C GLU A 26 4.73 12.75 2.66
N ALA A 27 3.44 12.79 3.01
CA ALA A 27 2.92 12.78 4.37
C ALA A 27 2.55 11.37 4.88
N GLY A 28 2.89 10.33 4.11
CA GLY A 28 2.57 8.94 4.44
C GLY A 28 3.35 8.35 5.63
N GLY A 29 2.91 7.20 6.11
CA GLY A 29 3.52 6.49 7.23
C GLY A 29 4.81 5.76 6.86
N LEU A 30 4.78 5.01 5.76
CA LEU A 30 5.90 4.24 5.27
C LEU A 30 6.12 4.46 3.77
N LEU A 31 7.35 4.84 3.39
CA LEU A 31 7.79 4.87 2.00
C LEU A 31 8.73 3.69 1.73
N VAL A 32 8.35 2.79 0.82
CA VAL A 32 9.15 1.62 0.43
C VAL A 32 9.52 1.68 -1.04
N GLN A 33 10.78 1.35 -1.33
CA GLN A 33 11.27 1.14 -2.69
C GLN A 33 11.76 -0.31 -2.80
N GLY A 34 10.87 -1.21 -3.23
CA GLY A 34 11.12 -2.67 -3.30
C GLY A 34 10.13 -3.48 -2.46
N ALA A 35 10.53 -4.67 -2.02
CA ALA A 35 9.68 -5.59 -1.26
C ALA A 35 9.68 -5.30 0.25
N ILE A 36 8.56 -5.59 0.93
CA ILE A 36 8.48 -5.78 2.37
C ILE A 36 8.42 -7.28 2.63
N THR A 37 9.48 -7.81 3.24
CA THR A 37 9.64 -9.24 3.43
C THR A 37 9.71 -9.61 4.90
N ASP A 38 9.04 -10.71 5.22
CA ASP A 38 8.98 -11.28 6.56
C ASP A 38 10.31 -11.86 6.98
N ALA A 39 10.63 -11.69 8.26
CA ALA A 39 11.70 -12.37 8.95
C ALA A 39 11.20 -13.47 9.89
N SER A 40 10.02 -14.04 9.61
CA SER A 40 9.25 -15.08 10.33
C SER A 40 8.40 -14.62 11.53
N ASP A 41 8.53 -13.37 11.96
CA ASP A 41 7.81 -12.78 13.10
C ASP A 41 7.35 -11.33 12.86
N GLY A 42 7.40 -10.84 11.62
CA GLY A 42 7.19 -9.44 11.28
C GLY A 42 5.73 -8.99 11.25
N PHE A 43 5.43 -7.90 11.95
CA PHE A 43 4.16 -7.18 11.91
C PHE A 43 4.38 -5.69 11.58
N VAL A 44 3.60 -5.14 10.66
CA VAL A 44 3.63 -3.71 10.32
C VAL A 44 2.29 -3.06 10.62
N GLU A 45 2.31 -1.91 11.30
CA GLU A 45 1.15 -1.06 11.54
C GLU A 45 1.41 0.35 11.01
N THR A 46 0.48 0.89 10.21
CA THR A 46 0.53 2.28 9.73
C THR A 46 -0.78 2.99 10.04
N ARG A 47 -0.76 3.97 10.95
CA ARG A 47 -1.99 4.54 11.50
C ARG A 47 -2.04 6.07 11.57
N GLY A 48 -3.12 6.69 11.11
CA GLY A 48 -3.37 8.11 11.38
C GLY A 48 -2.39 9.06 10.66
N ASN A 49 -1.76 8.62 9.58
CA ASN A 49 -0.82 9.46 8.83
C ASN A 49 -1.57 10.46 7.94
N ASN A 50 -0.97 11.62 7.67
CA ASN A 50 -1.58 12.66 6.83
C ASN A 50 -1.51 12.37 5.31
N GLY A 51 -0.89 11.26 4.94
CA GLY A 51 -0.86 10.69 3.59
C GLY A 51 -1.25 9.22 3.60
N PRO A 52 -0.75 8.42 2.65
CA PRO A 52 -0.99 6.97 2.64
C PRO A 52 -0.42 6.27 3.88
N GLY A 53 -1.01 5.15 4.30
CA GLY A 53 -0.40 4.30 5.34
C GLY A 53 0.94 3.75 4.87
N LEU A 54 0.93 3.12 3.71
CA LEU A 54 2.09 2.69 2.95
C LEU A 54 2.06 3.28 1.54
N VAL A 55 3.19 3.80 1.09
CA VAL A 55 3.41 4.21 -0.29
C VAL A 55 4.65 3.54 -0.85
N ALA A 56 4.55 3.07 -2.09
CA ALA A 56 5.67 2.58 -2.87
C ALA A 56 5.72 3.29 -4.23
N HIS A 57 6.95 3.53 -4.70
CA HIS A 57 7.13 4.14 -6.01
C HIS A 57 6.87 3.13 -7.13
N ASP A 58 7.46 1.95 -7.03
CA ASP A 58 7.37 0.86 -8.00
C ASP A 58 6.69 -0.37 -7.39
N ASP A 59 6.85 -1.53 -8.01
CA ASP A 59 6.29 -2.80 -7.54
C ASP A 59 6.64 -3.05 -6.07
N ILE A 60 5.63 -3.43 -5.29
CA ILE A 60 5.79 -3.87 -3.91
C ILE A 60 5.23 -5.28 -3.73
N SER A 61 6.01 -6.09 -3.04
CA SER A 61 5.58 -7.38 -2.52
C SER A 61 5.49 -7.27 -1.01
N ILE A 62 4.33 -7.54 -0.43
CA ILE A 62 4.10 -7.58 1.02
C ILE A 62 3.97 -9.04 1.42
N SER A 63 4.95 -9.53 2.16
CA SER A 63 4.91 -10.84 2.80
C SER A 63 5.26 -10.64 4.25
N LEU A 64 4.26 -10.66 5.15
CA LEU A 64 4.39 -10.43 6.59
C LEU A 64 3.37 -11.30 7.33
N LEU A 65 3.61 -11.65 8.59
CA LEU A 65 2.61 -12.34 9.42
C LEU A 65 1.37 -11.46 9.63
N GLY A 66 1.57 -10.16 9.75
CA GLY A 66 0.47 -9.22 9.81
C GLY A 66 0.84 -7.85 9.26
N PHE A 67 -0.11 -7.23 8.56
CA PHE A 67 -0.02 -5.84 8.18
C PHE A 67 -1.36 -5.17 8.47
N GLU A 68 -1.32 -4.04 9.16
CA GLU A 68 -2.49 -3.21 9.43
C GLU A 68 -2.26 -1.78 8.93
N SER A 69 -3.21 -1.26 8.16
CA SER A 69 -3.23 0.16 7.81
C SER A 69 -4.59 0.80 8.09
N SER A 70 -4.61 1.78 8.99
CA SER A 70 -5.86 2.38 9.44
C SER A 70 -5.83 3.89 9.70
N ASP A 71 -6.99 4.53 9.62
CA ASP A 71 -7.20 5.94 9.97
C ASP A 71 -6.32 6.95 9.20
N ASN A 72 -5.73 6.58 8.06
CA ASN A 72 -4.85 7.48 7.28
C ASN A 72 -5.67 8.45 6.42
N LYS A 73 -5.16 9.67 6.20
CA LYS A 73 -5.80 10.69 5.34
C LYS A 73 -5.69 10.38 3.85
N GLY A 74 -4.73 9.56 3.44
CA GLY A 74 -4.61 9.00 2.10
C GLY A 74 -5.17 7.58 1.99
N PRO A 75 -4.79 6.83 0.93
CA PRO A 75 -5.06 5.41 0.84
C PRO A 75 -4.40 4.60 1.97
N GLY A 76 -4.90 3.40 2.26
CA GLY A 76 -4.21 2.50 3.18
C GLY A 76 -2.86 2.04 2.60
N ILE A 77 -2.88 1.52 1.37
CA ILE A 77 -1.70 1.08 0.63
C ILE A 77 -1.75 1.68 -0.78
N GLN A 78 -0.65 2.29 -1.20
CA GLN A 78 -0.52 2.92 -2.52
C GLN A 78 0.76 2.52 -3.23
N THR A 79 0.66 2.28 -4.53
CA THR A 79 1.81 2.34 -5.47
C THR A 79 1.58 3.44 -6.49
N LEU A 80 2.65 4.11 -6.91
CA LEU A 80 2.60 5.19 -7.90
C LEU A 80 2.78 4.66 -9.33
N PHE A 81 3.75 3.78 -9.54
CA PHE A 81 4.16 3.33 -10.87
C PHE A 81 4.22 1.80 -11.00
N GLY A 82 3.78 1.07 -9.99
CA GLY A 82 3.94 -0.39 -9.90
C GLY A 82 2.70 -1.16 -9.48
N SER A 83 2.89 -2.45 -9.28
CA SER A 83 1.91 -3.41 -8.83
C SER A 83 2.06 -3.72 -7.34
N ILE A 84 0.98 -4.19 -6.72
CA ILE A 84 0.96 -4.68 -5.33
C ILE A 84 0.77 -6.18 -5.35
N THR A 85 1.68 -6.93 -4.75
CA THR A 85 1.49 -8.37 -4.50
C THR A 85 1.44 -8.62 -3.00
N VAL A 86 0.35 -9.22 -2.52
CA VAL A 86 0.22 -9.68 -1.13
C VAL A 86 0.47 -11.18 -1.10
N ASN A 87 1.48 -11.63 -0.37
CA ASN A 87 1.89 -13.03 -0.30
C ASN A 87 1.70 -13.63 1.10
N LEU A 88 1.35 -14.92 1.14
CA LEU A 88 1.45 -15.73 2.36
C LEU A 88 2.94 -15.93 2.73
N PRO A 89 3.39 -15.52 3.92
CA PRO A 89 4.72 -15.86 4.40
C PRO A 89 4.78 -17.35 4.77
N ASN A 90 5.74 -18.08 4.21
CA ASN A 90 6.21 -19.41 4.63
C ASN A 90 5.13 -20.44 5.04
N GLY A 91 3.96 -20.46 4.38
CA GLY A 91 2.85 -21.39 4.68
C GLY A 91 2.14 -21.15 6.02
N GLY A 92 2.42 -20.01 6.68
CA GLY A 92 1.72 -19.57 7.89
C GLY A 92 0.41 -18.84 7.60
N SER A 93 -0.34 -18.51 8.64
CA SER A 93 -1.51 -17.63 8.54
C SER A 93 -1.03 -16.18 8.59
N SER A 94 -1.18 -15.45 7.48
CA SER A 94 -1.01 -14.00 7.46
C SER A 94 -2.34 -13.29 7.34
N SER A 95 -2.46 -12.11 7.96
CA SER A 95 -3.60 -11.22 7.77
C SER A 95 -3.14 -9.85 7.31
N LEU A 96 -3.69 -9.39 6.19
CA LEU A 96 -3.62 -7.99 5.79
C LEU A 96 -4.95 -7.32 6.14
N THR A 97 -4.92 -6.32 7.01
CA THR A 97 -6.12 -5.54 7.38
C THR A 97 -5.95 -4.09 6.97
N VAL A 98 -6.88 -3.55 6.20
CA VAL A 98 -6.83 -2.16 5.72
C VAL A 98 -8.18 -1.49 5.89
N GLY A 99 -8.31 -0.52 6.80
CA GLY A 99 -9.61 0.09 7.04
C GLY A 99 -9.61 1.44 7.75
N GLY A 100 -10.69 2.19 7.58
CA GLY A 100 -10.83 3.52 8.20
C GLY A 100 -10.00 4.62 7.53
N ASN A 101 -9.37 4.36 6.39
CA ASN A 101 -8.60 5.38 5.66
C ASN A 101 -9.54 6.30 4.87
N GLU A 102 -9.21 7.59 4.73
CA GLU A 102 -10.05 8.55 3.98
C GLU A 102 -9.99 8.31 2.46
N GLY A 103 -8.85 7.80 1.96
CA GLY A 103 -8.71 7.36 0.57
C GLY A 103 -9.16 5.90 0.34
N PRO A 104 -8.81 5.31 -0.82
CA PRO A 104 -8.98 3.87 -1.08
C PRO A 104 -8.29 2.96 -0.06
N GLY A 105 -8.74 1.72 0.06
CA GLY A 105 -8.03 0.72 0.87
C GLY A 105 -6.67 0.39 0.26
N ILE A 106 -6.69 -0.22 -0.92
CA ILE A 106 -5.50 -0.52 -1.73
C ILE A 106 -5.63 0.18 -3.09
N PHE A 107 -4.57 0.86 -3.51
CA PHE A 107 -4.56 1.74 -4.67
C PHE A 107 -3.30 1.56 -5.53
N THR A 108 -3.48 1.40 -6.84
CA THR A 108 -2.41 1.55 -7.83
C THR A 108 -2.88 2.54 -8.89
N SER A 109 -2.17 3.66 -9.02
CA SER A 109 -2.30 4.59 -10.14
C SER A 109 -1.15 5.57 -10.17
N THR A 110 -0.83 6.08 -11.36
CA THR A 110 0.07 7.23 -11.52
C THR A 110 -0.53 8.54 -11.00
N ASP A 111 -1.85 8.57 -10.78
CA ASP A 111 -2.53 9.78 -10.32
C ASP A 111 -2.43 9.95 -8.79
N THR A 112 -1.58 10.90 -8.39
CA THR A 112 -1.40 11.32 -6.99
C THR A 112 -2.54 12.22 -6.48
N LEU A 113 -3.40 12.71 -7.38
CA LEU A 113 -4.47 13.66 -7.14
C LEU A 113 -5.77 13.06 -7.67
N PHE A 114 -6.21 11.94 -7.07
CA PHE A 114 -7.42 11.25 -7.49
C PHE A 114 -8.63 12.22 -7.57
N ASP A 115 -8.93 12.71 -8.77
CA ASP A 115 -10.15 13.41 -9.13
C ASP A 115 -11.03 12.40 -9.87
N PRO A 116 -12.17 11.95 -9.29
CA PRO A 116 -13.03 10.95 -9.90
C PRO A 116 -13.68 11.39 -11.24
N GLY A 117 -13.38 12.60 -11.74
CA GLY A 117 -14.00 13.20 -12.92
C GLY A 117 -13.25 13.12 -14.26
N ASP A 118 -11.92 13.00 -14.29
CA ASP A 118 -11.15 13.14 -15.54
C ASP A 118 -10.16 11.98 -15.74
N ILE A 119 -10.57 11.00 -16.54
CA ILE A 119 -9.63 10.02 -17.10
C ILE A 119 -9.31 10.47 -18.53
N GLU A 120 -8.38 11.41 -18.67
CA GLU A 120 -7.74 11.66 -19.97
C GLU A 120 -6.67 10.58 -20.20
N ASN A 121 -7.05 9.60 -21.01
CA ASN A 121 -6.21 8.49 -21.43
C ASN A 121 -5.24 8.96 -22.53
N ASP A 122 -4.13 9.56 -22.11
CA ASP A 122 -3.03 9.90 -23.02
C ASP A 122 -2.01 8.77 -23.13
N SER A 123 -1.75 8.43 -24.39
CA SER A 123 -1.04 7.27 -24.90
C SER A 123 0.48 7.33 -24.67
N GLU A 124 0.93 6.90 -23.50
CA GLU A 124 2.26 6.29 -23.32
C GLU A 124 2.06 4.87 -22.75
N GLU A 125 2.98 3.95 -23.03
CA GLU A 125 2.88 2.55 -22.58
C GLU A 125 3.06 2.49 -21.05
N ILE A 126 2.01 2.82 -20.30
CA ILE A 126 2.01 2.82 -18.84
C ILE A 126 2.23 1.36 -18.40
N PRO A 127 3.25 1.08 -17.55
CA PRO A 127 3.47 -0.26 -17.05
C PRO A 127 2.19 -0.78 -16.40
N LEU A 128 1.79 -2.00 -16.71
CA LEU A 128 0.56 -2.62 -16.18
C LEU A 128 0.65 -2.69 -14.66
N GLN A 129 -0.20 -1.91 -13.98
CA GLN A 129 -0.29 -1.89 -12.52
C GLN A 129 -1.40 -2.82 -12.05
N SER A 130 -1.02 -3.88 -11.35
CA SER A 130 -1.92 -4.94 -10.90
C SER A 130 -1.93 -5.06 -9.39
N ILE A 131 -3.01 -5.60 -8.85
CA ILE A 131 -3.09 -6.03 -7.46
C ILE A 131 -3.28 -7.54 -7.47
N ILE A 132 -2.34 -8.28 -6.87
CA ILE A 132 -2.36 -9.74 -6.78
C ILE A 132 -2.44 -10.13 -5.31
N VAL A 133 -3.49 -10.85 -4.93
CA VAL A 133 -3.74 -11.25 -3.55
C VAL A 133 -3.62 -12.76 -3.41
N LYS A 134 -2.58 -13.22 -2.71
CA LYS A 134 -2.33 -14.64 -2.43
C LYS A 134 -2.48 -14.98 -0.95
N ALA A 135 -2.99 -14.06 -0.14
CA ALA A 135 -3.17 -14.20 1.30
C ALA A 135 -4.56 -13.71 1.74
N PRO A 136 -5.06 -14.11 2.91
CA PRO A 136 -6.26 -13.52 3.49
C PRO A 136 -6.10 -12.01 3.69
N ILE A 137 -7.08 -11.25 3.18
CA ILE A 137 -7.15 -9.80 3.34
C ILE A 137 -8.52 -9.40 3.88
N GLU A 138 -8.55 -8.39 4.73
CA GLU A 138 -9.75 -7.72 5.21
C GLU A 138 -9.64 -6.23 4.90
N ILE A 139 -10.58 -5.70 4.11
CA ILE A 139 -10.59 -4.28 3.75
C ILE A 139 -11.98 -3.71 4.01
N SER A 140 -12.08 -2.73 4.89
CA SER A 140 -13.38 -2.23 5.35
C SER A 140 -13.34 -0.76 5.77
N GLY A 141 -14.47 -0.04 5.65
CA GLY A 141 -14.61 1.31 6.19
C GLY A 141 -13.68 2.38 5.61
N ASN A 142 -13.18 2.22 4.38
CA ASN A 142 -12.38 3.24 3.70
C ASN A 142 -13.29 4.24 2.94
N GLY A 143 -12.88 5.51 2.86
CA GLY A 143 -13.66 6.60 2.24
C GLY A 143 -13.67 6.55 0.71
N GLY A 144 -12.68 5.90 0.08
CA GLY A 144 -12.60 5.66 -1.35
C GLY A 144 -13.06 4.26 -1.80
N ARG A 145 -12.68 3.86 -3.02
CA ARG A 145 -12.86 2.47 -3.49
C ARG A 145 -12.08 1.50 -2.60
N VAL A 146 -12.64 0.32 -2.33
CA VAL A 146 -12.03 -0.66 -1.42
C VAL A 146 -10.69 -1.18 -1.98
N ILE A 147 -10.69 -1.59 -3.24
CA ILE A 147 -9.50 -1.97 -4.02
C ILE A 147 -9.63 -1.27 -5.38
N PHE A 148 -8.59 -0.59 -5.83
CA PHE A 148 -8.55 0.04 -7.15
C PHE A 148 -7.19 -0.18 -7.81
N ALA A 149 -7.25 -0.66 -9.05
CA ALA A 149 -6.11 -0.75 -9.95
C ALA A 149 -6.50 -0.08 -11.27
N GLU A 150 -5.64 0.78 -11.80
CA GLU A 150 -5.89 1.54 -13.03
C GLU A 150 -6.14 0.64 -14.26
N LYS A 151 -5.57 -0.59 -14.31
CA LYS A 151 -5.98 -1.66 -15.25
C LYS A 151 -5.59 -3.08 -14.80
N ASN A 152 -6.46 -4.06 -15.09
CA ASN A 152 -6.35 -5.51 -14.78
C ASN A 152 -5.97 -5.84 -13.33
N GLY A 153 -6.99 -6.10 -12.50
CA GLY A 153 -6.85 -6.86 -11.25
C GLY A 153 -7.27 -8.31 -11.46
N ASP A 154 -6.47 -9.26 -11.00
CA ASP A 154 -6.89 -10.65 -10.79
C ASP A 154 -7.04 -10.82 -9.27
N VAL A 155 -8.28 -10.85 -8.80
CA VAL A 155 -8.65 -10.97 -7.38
C VAL A 155 -9.06 -12.40 -7.08
#